data_AF-A0AAD6HWL7-F1
#
_entry.id   AF-A0AAD6HWL7-F1
#
_cell.length_a   1.000
_cell.length_b   1.000
_cell.length_c   1.000
_cell.angle_alpha   90.00
_cell.angle_beta   90.00
_cell.angle_gamma   90.00
#
_symmetry.space_group_name_H-M   'P 1'
#
loop_
_entity.id
_entity.type
_entity.pdbx_description
1 polymer ?
#
loop_
_entity_poly.entity_id
_entity_poly.type
_entity_poly.pdbx_seq_one_letter_code
_entity_poly.pdbx_strand_id
1 'polypeptide(L)'
;MKQPVKDYDRSRRYPETWLAMEQLVGTGKARSIARKNATPLFIVASTICLFVVDEDFDEVKRMKIILQDQQHDDTLAEMCQKVLEQLIINKRVEERDEILRDFHRIVGSIVLFYDPLSVSLASLLDVEAGLIERRLKLLRSVLVIPDKKDVDGTIKPLHLSFRDFLTSQSKTDANSFKIDTTETNHSLTAGCLRVMSDQTSGLRKNICKLENDGILQSEIRDTHSYIKPELKYAFRFWVRHLENGKPLVDDDGIYTFFEKHFLHWLEVMSILGLIDEALAHLASLQELLSVSNLLYAD
;
A
#
# COMPACT_ATOMS: atom_id res chain seq x y z
N MET A 1 4.74 46.89 5.78
CA MET A 1 5.86 46.07 5.27
C MET A 1 5.49 44.61 5.39
N LYS A 2 5.31 43.90 4.27
CA LYS A 2 5.13 42.44 4.29
C LYS A 2 6.47 41.82 4.69
N GLN A 3 6.48 41.01 5.76
CA GLN A 3 7.66 40.20 6.07
C GLN A 3 7.93 39.27 4.89
N PRO A 4 9.19 39.11 4.45
CA PRO A 4 9.52 38.10 3.45
C PRO A 4 9.16 36.72 4.01
N VAL A 5 8.44 35.94 3.20
CA VAL A 5 8.22 34.51 3.49
C VAL A 5 9.61 33.92 3.65
N LYS A 6 9.92 33.40 4.84
CA LYS A 6 11.18 32.69 5.10
C LYS A 6 11.34 31.65 4.00
N ASP A 7 12.50 31.68 3.34
CA ASP A 7 12.87 30.69 2.34
C ASP A 7 12.76 29.30 2.99
N TYR A 8 11.75 28.57 2.56
CA TYR A 8 11.30 27.35 3.21
C TYR A 8 11.97 26.18 2.51
N ASP A 9 12.59 25.31 3.29
CA ASP A 9 13.36 24.19 2.77
C ASP A 9 12.50 23.27 1.88
N ARG A 10 12.79 23.29 0.57
CA ARG A 10 12.10 22.51 -0.48
C ARG A 10 12.35 21.01 -0.35
N SER A 11 13.22 20.57 0.55
CA SER A 11 13.51 19.16 0.82
C SER A 11 12.55 18.48 1.81
N ARG A 12 11.50 19.17 2.28
CA ARG A 12 10.52 18.56 3.20
C ARG A 12 9.81 17.34 2.58
N ARG A 13 9.38 16.44 3.48
CA ARG A 13 8.72 15.13 3.32
C ARG A 13 7.71 14.92 2.17
N TYR A 14 7.18 15.97 1.55
CA TYR A 14 6.19 15.91 0.45
C TYR A 14 6.35 17.13 -0.49
N PRO A 15 7.32 17.12 -1.43
CA PRO A 15 7.57 18.26 -2.33
C PRO A 15 6.37 18.60 -3.23
N GLU A 16 5.57 17.61 -3.63
CA GLU A 16 4.35 17.81 -4.43
C GLU A 16 3.30 18.65 -3.71
N THR A 17 3.11 18.41 -2.41
CA THR A 17 2.20 19.19 -1.57
C THR A 17 2.57 20.67 -1.58
N TRP A 18 3.86 20.97 -1.48
CA TRP A 18 4.34 22.35 -1.46
C TRP A 18 4.11 23.05 -2.80
N LEU A 19 4.41 22.37 -3.91
CA LEU A 19 4.20 22.92 -5.26
C LEU A 19 2.72 23.21 -5.53
N ALA A 20 1.83 22.30 -5.13
CA ALA A 20 0.38 22.49 -5.26
C ALA A 20 -0.10 23.72 -4.44
N MET A 21 0.45 23.91 -3.23
CA MET A 21 0.15 25.10 -2.42
C MET A 21 0.62 26.40 -3.09
N GLU A 22 1.84 26.43 -3.64
CA GLU A 22 2.37 27.60 -4.35
C GLU A 22 1.51 27.97 -5.57
N GLN A 23 1.06 26.97 -6.35
CA GLN A 23 0.19 27.17 -7.50
C GLN A 23 -1.16 27.78 -7.09
N LEU A 24 -1.77 27.30 -6.00
CA LEU A 24 -3.04 27.83 -5.49
C LEU A 24 -2.90 29.24 -4.90
N VAL A 25 -1.74 29.57 -4.33
CA VAL A 25 -1.42 30.94 -3.91
C VAL A 25 -1.29 31.85 -5.13
N GLY A 26 -0.58 31.42 -6.17
CA GLY A 26 -0.40 32.18 -7.42
C GLY A 26 -1.69 32.48 -8.16
N THR A 27 -2.68 31.58 -8.10
CA THR A 27 -4.01 31.77 -8.73
C THR A 27 -4.98 32.59 -7.88
N GLY A 28 -4.60 33.00 -6.66
CA GLY A 28 -5.45 33.75 -5.73
C GLY A 28 -6.53 32.90 -5.03
N LYS A 29 -6.58 31.60 -5.29
CA LYS A 29 -7.61 30.67 -4.80
C LYS A 29 -7.31 30.11 -3.41
N ALA A 30 -6.06 30.20 -2.95
CA ALA A 30 -5.64 29.77 -1.62
C ALA A 30 -6.46 30.42 -0.48
N ARG A 31 -6.88 31.69 -0.63
CA ARG A 31 -7.71 32.36 0.38
C ARG A 31 -9.10 31.75 0.52
N SER A 32 -9.67 31.23 -0.57
CA SER A 32 -11.00 30.61 -0.55
C SER A 32 -10.96 29.28 0.19
N ILE A 33 -9.88 28.50 0.03
CA ILE A 33 -9.64 27.26 0.77
C ILE A 33 -9.36 27.56 2.25
N ALA A 34 -8.49 28.53 2.53
CA ALA A 34 -8.12 28.90 3.91
C ALA A 34 -9.28 29.53 4.71
N ARG A 35 -10.22 30.24 4.07
CA ARG A 35 -11.38 30.84 4.73
C ARG A 35 -12.42 29.82 5.17
N LYS A 36 -12.55 28.71 4.45
CA LYS A 36 -13.53 27.66 4.75
C LYS A 36 -13.02 26.75 5.87
N ASN A 37 -11.73 26.41 5.84
CA ASN A 37 -11.12 25.44 6.74
C ASN A 37 -10.49 26.15 7.96
N ALA A 38 -11.29 26.87 8.76
CA ALA A 38 -10.80 27.58 9.96
C ALA A 38 -10.31 26.63 11.09
N THR A 39 -10.11 25.35 10.80
CA THR A 39 -9.17 24.50 11.50
C THR A 39 -8.60 23.50 10.49
N PRO A 40 -7.30 23.52 10.15
CA PRO A 40 -6.76 22.37 9.45
C PRO A 40 -5.50 21.84 10.16
N LEU A 41 -5.57 20.57 10.54
CA LEU A 41 -4.39 19.73 10.44
C LEU A 41 -3.85 19.91 9.01
N PHE A 42 -2.57 20.25 8.87
CA PHE A 42 -1.87 20.46 7.59
C PHE A 42 -2.23 19.42 6.51
N ILE A 43 -2.54 18.20 6.95
CA ILE A 43 -2.96 17.04 6.16
C ILE A 43 -4.27 17.28 5.35
N VAL A 44 -5.27 17.93 5.94
CA VAL A 44 -6.54 18.22 5.24
C VAL A 44 -6.30 19.26 4.15
N ALA A 45 -5.57 20.32 4.49
CA ALA A 45 -5.20 21.37 3.54
C ALA A 45 -4.34 20.82 2.38
N SER A 46 -3.36 19.95 2.66
CA SER A 46 -2.54 19.32 1.63
C SER A 46 -3.38 18.44 0.69
N THR A 47 -4.26 17.62 1.25
CA THR A 47 -5.15 16.74 0.46
C THR A 47 -6.05 17.56 -0.45
N ILE A 48 -6.62 18.67 0.04
CA ILE A 48 -7.44 19.58 -0.78
C ILE A 48 -6.60 20.23 -1.88
N CYS A 49 -5.37 20.68 -1.56
CA CYS A 49 -4.52 21.31 -2.56
C CYS A 49 -4.18 20.34 -3.69
N LEU A 50 -3.74 19.12 -3.35
CA LEU A 50 -3.44 18.07 -4.31
C LEU A 50 -4.68 17.65 -5.11
N PHE A 51 -5.85 17.56 -4.45
CA PHE A 51 -7.11 17.28 -5.13
C PHE A 51 -7.46 18.39 -6.13
N VAL A 52 -7.39 19.66 -5.77
CA VAL A 52 -7.79 20.74 -6.67
C VAL A 52 -6.84 20.89 -7.87
N VAL A 53 -5.53 20.73 -7.65
CA VAL A 53 -4.46 21.02 -8.65
C VAL A 53 -4.23 19.88 -9.64
N ASP A 54 -4.82 18.71 -9.42
CA ASP A 54 -4.73 17.53 -10.28
C ASP A 54 -5.13 17.83 -11.74
N GLU A 55 -4.17 17.68 -12.66
CA GLU A 55 -4.31 18.01 -14.08
C GLU A 55 -5.30 17.11 -14.84
N ASP A 56 -5.63 15.94 -14.29
CA ASP A 56 -6.59 15.02 -14.91
C ASP A 56 -8.05 15.51 -14.75
N PHE A 57 -8.29 16.60 -14.02
CA PHE A 57 -9.62 17.06 -13.67
C PHE A 57 -9.81 18.57 -13.83
N ASP A 58 -11.07 18.98 -13.97
CA ASP A 58 -11.43 20.40 -14.05
C ASP A 58 -11.33 21.05 -12.66
N GLU A 59 -10.36 21.94 -12.52
CA GLU A 59 -10.06 22.67 -11.27
C GLU A 59 -11.29 23.40 -10.72
N VAL A 60 -12.11 24.00 -11.60
CA VAL A 60 -13.29 24.80 -11.20
C VAL A 60 -14.39 23.90 -10.63
N LYS A 61 -14.62 22.73 -11.24
CA LYS A 61 -15.57 21.72 -10.72
C LYS A 61 -15.08 21.16 -9.39
N ARG A 62 -13.79 20.82 -9.24
CA ARG A 62 -13.23 20.36 -7.97
C ARG A 62 -13.35 21.42 -6.88
N MET A 63 -13.06 22.68 -7.20
CA MET A 63 -13.26 23.79 -6.28
C MET A 63 -14.73 23.92 -5.85
N LYS A 64 -15.70 23.73 -6.77
CA LYS A 64 -17.13 23.74 -6.42
C LYS A 64 -17.49 22.60 -5.46
N ILE A 65 -16.97 21.38 -5.68
CA ILE A 65 -17.16 20.24 -4.76
C ILE A 65 -16.69 20.61 -3.35
N ILE A 66 -15.50 21.22 -3.23
CA ILE A 66 -14.98 21.66 -1.94
C ILE A 66 -15.82 22.79 -1.34
N LEU A 67 -16.29 23.75 -2.13
CA LEU A 67 -16.98 24.95 -1.63
C LEU A 67 -18.47 24.76 -1.34
N GLN A 68 -19.17 23.88 -2.06
CA GLN A 68 -20.64 23.71 -1.94
C GLN A 68 -21.08 22.89 -0.72
N ASP A 69 -20.19 22.11 -0.12
CA ASP A 69 -20.53 21.30 1.06
C ASP A 69 -20.57 22.16 2.33
N GLN A 70 -21.75 22.54 2.80
CA GLN A 70 -21.94 23.38 3.99
C GLN A 70 -22.33 22.59 5.25
N GLN A 71 -22.47 21.27 5.17
CA GLN A 71 -23.17 20.46 6.17
C GLN A 71 -22.28 19.48 6.93
N HIS A 72 -21.04 19.29 6.51
CA HIS A 72 -20.14 18.32 7.10
C HIS A 72 -18.84 18.95 7.60
N ASP A 73 -18.38 18.44 8.74
CA ASP A 73 -17.19 18.88 9.46
C ASP A 73 -15.99 18.58 8.57
N ASP A 74 -15.08 19.53 8.31
CA ASP A 74 -13.96 19.41 7.34
C ASP A 74 -12.90 18.37 7.78
N THR A 75 -13.32 17.13 7.96
CA THR A 75 -12.53 16.01 8.44
C THR A 75 -11.81 15.36 7.27
N LEU A 76 -10.67 14.76 7.58
CA LEU A 76 -9.88 14.07 6.57
C LEU A 76 -10.61 12.88 5.95
N ALA A 77 -11.47 12.20 6.71
CA ALA A 77 -12.27 11.08 6.24
C ALA A 77 -13.19 11.48 5.10
N GLU A 78 -13.90 12.60 5.23
CA GLU A 78 -14.77 13.13 4.18
C GLU A 78 -13.99 13.59 2.96
N MET A 79 -12.80 14.17 3.17
CA MET A 79 -11.93 14.53 2.07
C MET A 79 -11.45 13.31 1.29
N CYS A 80 -11.08 12.23 1.99
CA CYS A 80 -10.75 10.96 1.35
C CYS A 80 -11.97 10.39 0.60
N GLN A 81 -13.15 10.39 1.22
CA GLN A 81 -14.40 9.96 0.59
C GLN A 81 -14.66 10.71 -0.73
N LYS A 82 -14.56 12.04 -0.71
CA LYS A 82 -14.75 12.89 -1.91
C LYS A 82 -13.76 12.56 -3.02
N VAL A 83 -12.49 12.32 -2.69
CA VAL A 83 -11.47 11.90 -3.66
C VAL A 83 -11.87 10.57 -4.31
N LEU A 84 -12.28 9.58 -3.51
CA LEU A 84 -12.62 8.24 -4.00
C LEU A 84 -13.91 8.22 -4.82
N GLU A 85 -14.94 8.97 -4.42
CA GLU A 85 -16.21 9.03 -5.14
C GLU A 85 -16.05 9.56 -6.59
N GLN A 86 -15.05 10.41 -6.84
CA GLN A 86 -14.75 10.86 -8.22
C GLN A 86 -14.33 9.72 -9.15
N LEU A 87 -13.84 8.60 -8.61
CA LEU A 87 -13.47 7.45 -9.43
C LEU A 87 -14.70 6.78 -10.06
N ILE A 88 -15.85 6.83 -9.38
CA ILE A 88 -17.06 6.09 -9.75
C ILE A 88 -18.23 6.99 -10.17
N ILE A 89 -18.14 8.30 -9.95
CA ILE A 89 -19.18 9.25 -10.33
C ILE A 89 -19.41 9.26 -11.85
N ASN A 90 -20.67 9.30 -12.26
CA ASN A 90 -21.09 9.28 -13.68
C ASN A 90 -20.62 8.05 -14.49
N LYS A 91 -20.12 7.00 -13.83
CA LYS A 91 -19.80 5.71 -14.46
C LYS A 91 -21.03 4.80 -14.53
N ARG A 92 -21.04 3.88 -15.49
CA ARG A 92 -22.05 2.80 -15.55
C ARG A 92 -21.78 1.76 -14.46
N VAL A 93 -22.78 0.95 -14.10
CA VAL A 93 -22.66 -0.03 -13.01
C VAL A 93 -21.48 -0.97 -13.24
N GLU A 94 -21.33 -1.50 -14.45
CA GLU A 94 -20.28 -2.47 -14.79
C GLU A 94 -18.88 -1.85 -14.64
N GLU A 95 -18.73 -0.60 -15.07
CA GLU A 95 -17.47 0.15 -14.95
C GLU A 95 -17.16 0.50 -13.49
N ARG A 96 -18.17 0.83 -12.69
CA ARG A 96 -18.02 1.07 -11.25
C ARG A 96 -17.52 -0.19 -10.55
N ASP A 97 -18.14 -1.32 -10.82
CA ASP A 97 -17.77 -2.58 -10.17
C ASP A 97 -16.35 -3.00 -10.54
N GLU A 98 -15.92 -2.76 -11.79
CA GLU A 98 -14.53 -2.98 -12.21
C GLU A 98 -13.55 -2.07 -11.45
N ILE A 99 -13.84 -0.77 -11.36
CA ILE A 99 -13.02 0.18 -10.62
C ILE A 99 -12.92 -0.21 -9.14
N LEU A 100 -14.03 -0.60 -8.53
CA LEU A 100 -14.06 -1.02 -7.13
C LEU A 100 -13.28 -2.32 -6.91
N ARG A 101 -13.45 -3.34 -7.76
CA ARG A 101 -12.67 -4.58 -7.65
C ARG A 101 -11.16 -4.30 -7.75
N ASP A 102 -10.75 -3.51 -8.74
CA ASP A 102 -9.35 -3.13 -8.90
C ASP A 102 -8.84 -2.31 -7.70
N PHE A 103 -9.66 -1.40 -7.19
CA PHE A 103 -9.33 -0.60 -6.00
C PHE A 103 -9.09 -1.50 -4.78
N HIS A 104 -10.01 -2.41 -4.46
CA HIS A 104 -9.86 -3.32 -3.32
C HIS A 104 -8.60 -4.18 -3.48
N ARG A 105 -8.34 -4.70 -4.68
CA ARG A 105 -7.14 -5.51 -4.95
C ARG A 105 -5.84 -4.70 -4.82
N ILE A 106 -5.79 -3.50 -5.41
CA ILE A 106 -4.55 -2.71 -5.52
C ILE A 106 -4.36 -1.83 -4.29
N VAL A 107 -5.30 -0.92 -4.02
CA VAL A 107 -5.19 0.06 -2.93
C VAL A 107 -5.39 -0.62 -1.58
N GLY A 108 -6.30 -1.60 -1.49
CA GLY A 108 -6.44 -2.42 -0.28
C GLY A 108 -5.14 -3.11 0.10
N SER A 109 -4.42 -3.67 -0.88
CA SER A 109 -3.09 -4.24 -0.64
C SER A 109 -2.05 -3.19 -0.20
N ILE A 110 -1.99 -2.06 -0.90
CA ILE A 110 -1.03 -0.97 -0.60
C ILE A 110 -1.18 -0.47 0.84
N VAL A 111 -2.41 -0.31 1.34
CA VAL A 111 -2.62 0.19 2.72
C VAL A 111 -2.30 -0.84 3.79
N LEU A 112 -2.18 -2.12 3.42
CA LEU A 112 -1.83 -3.23 4.33
C LEU A 112 -0.39 -3.71 4.18
N PHE A 113 0.39 -3.17 3.25
CA PHE A 113 1.81 -3.50 3.17
C PHE A 113 2.56 -3.10 4.44
N TYR A 114 3.42 -4.00 4.94
CA TYR A 114 4.31 -3.71 6.05
C TYR A 114 5.50 -2.86 5.60
N ASP A 115 6.13 -3.26 4.50
CA ASP A 115 7.13 -2.47 3.78
C ASP A 115 6.56 -2.04 2.42
N PRO A 116 6.46 -0.74 2.12
CA PRO A 116 5.95 -0.25 0.84
C PRO A 116 6.71 -0.82 -0.37
N LEU A 117 5.97 -1.18 -1.42
CA LEU A 117 6.54 -1.69 -2.66
C LEU A 117 6.46 -0.65 -3.78
N SER A 118 7.39 -0.77 -4.72
CA SER A 118 7.36 -0.07 -6.00
C SER A 118 6.38 -0.75 -6.97
N VAL A 119 6.58 -0.56 -8.28
CA VAL A 119 5.91 -1.35 -9.33
C VAL A 119 6.04 -2.87 -9.16
N SER A 120 7.00 -3.33 -8.35
CA SER A 120 7.15 -4.75 -7.94
C SER A 120 5.90 -5.34 -7.29
N LEU A 121 4.98 -4.52 -6.75
CA LEU A 121 3.69 -4.98 -6.27
C LEU A 121 2.87 -5.69 -7.36
N ALA A 122 3.09 -5.38 -8.65
CA ALA A 122 2.44 -6.06 -9.77
C ALA A 122 2.61 -7.59 -9.72
N SER A 123 3.85 -8.06 -9.46
CA SER A 123 4.16 -9.49 -9.31
C SER A 123 3.45 -10.10 -8.11
N LEU A 124 3.42 -9.37 -6.98
CA LEU A 124 2.79 -9.82 -5.74
C LEU A 124 1.27 -9.90 -5.86
N LEU A 125 0.66 -8.96 -6.57
CA LEU A 125 -0.78 -8.90 -6.75
C LEU A 125 -1.28 -9.71 -7.94
N ASP A 126 -0.39 -10.16 -8.85
CA ASP A 126 -0.74 -10.75 -10.15
C ASP A 126 -1.64 -9.84 -10.99
N VAL A 127 -1.20 -8.58 -11.10
CA VAL A 127 -1.91 -7.51 -11.83
C VAL A 127 -0.95 -6.86 -12.81
N GLU A 128 -1.43 -6.55 -14.01
CA GLU A 128 -0.64 -5.83 -15.01
C GLU A 128 -0.20 -4.45 -14.48
N ALA A 129 1.09 -4.13 -14.62
CA ALA A 129 1.64 -2.84 -14.19
C ALA A 129 0.90 -1.65 -14.82
N GLY A 130 0.47 -1.76 -16.08
CA GLY A 130 -0.32 -0.72 -16.76
C GLY A 130 -1.71 -0.50 -16.14
N LEU A 131 -2.34 -1.54 -15.58
CA LEU A 131 -3.59 -1.38 -14.83
C LEU A 131 -3.33 -0.67 -13.49
N ILE A 132 -2.28 -1.06 -12.77
CA ILE A 132 -1.87 -0.40 -11.53
C ILE A 132 -1.60 1.09 -11.77
N GLU A 133 -0.77 1.44 -12.76
CA GLU A 133 -0.48 2.82 -13.10
C GLU A 133 -1.76 3.63 -13.37
N ARG A 134 -2.69 3.08 -14.17
CA ARG A 134 -3.96 3.74 -14.49
C ARG A 134 -4.84 3.96 -13.27
N ARG A 135 -4.96 2.97 -12.38
CA ARG A 135 -5.82 3.06 -11.18
C ARG A 135 -5.23 3.99 -10.13
N LEU A 136 -3.91 4.00 -9.98
CA LEU A 136 -3.24 4.86 -9.01
C LEU A 136 -3.12 6.31 -9.47
N LYS A 137 -3.06 6.58 -10.79
CA LYS A 137 -2.88 7.94 -11.34
C LYS A 137 -3.78 9.00 -10.69
N LEU A 138 -5.05 8.65 -10.46
CA LEU A 138 -6.09 9.56 -9.94
C LEU A 138 -6.07 9.69 -8.40
N LEU A 139 -5.14 9.03 -7.71
CA LEU A 139 -5.05 8.94 -6.26
C LEU A 139 -3.85 9.69 -5.67
N ARG A 140 -3.19 10.57 -6.44
CA ARG A 140 -2.03 11.37 -5.99
C ARG A 140 -2.31 12.26 -4.78
N SER A 141 -3.57 12.62 -4.52
CA SER A 141 -3.96 13.38 -3.34
C SER A 141 -3.94 12.58 -2.04
N VAL A 142 -3.95 11.24 -2.11
CA VAL A 142 -4.04 10.33 -0.96
C VAL A 142 -2.95 9.26 -0.93
N LEU A 143 -2.21 9.07 -2.03
CA LEU A 143 -1.07 8.17 -2.15
C LEU A 143 0.17 8.94 -2.60
N VAL A 144 1.33 8.56 -2.06
CA VAL A 144 2.62 8.87 -2.67
C VAL A 144 2.82 7.91 -3.84
N ILE A 145 2.92 8.46 -5.04
CA ILE A 145 3.13 7.70 -6.27
C ILE A 145 4.42 8.23 -6.90
N PRO A 146 5.51 7.44 -6.91
CA PRO A 146 6.78 7.91 -7.45
C PRO A 146 6.68 8.23 -8.94
N ASP A 147 7.47 9.20 -9.39
CA ASP A 147 7.69 9.42 -10.81
C ASP A 147 8.40 8.22 -11.43
N LYS A 148 8.17 7.97 -12.73
CA LYS A 148 8.81 6.86 -13.46
C LYS A 148 10.34 6.87 -13.45
N LYS A 149 10.95 8.01 -13.10
CA LYS A 149 12.41 8.19 -13.00
C LYS A 149 12.96 7.83 -11.62
N ASP A 150 12.09 7.73 -10.61
CA ASP A 150 12.46 7.36 -9.25
C ASP A 150 12.45 5.83 -9.12
N VAL A 151 13.61 5.23 -9.33
CA VAL A 151 13.79 3.78 -9.39
C VAL A 151 13.60 3.12 -8.02
N ASP A 152 13.88 3.85 -6.93
CA ASP A 152 13.75 3.37 -5.55
C ASP A 152 12.42 3.80 -4.91
N GLY A 153 11.59 4.53 -5.66
CA GLY A 153 10.31 5.04 -5.20
C GLY A 153 9.32 3.93 -4.86
N THR A 154 8.70 4.05 -3.69
CA THR A 154 7.67 3.11 -3.21
C THR A 154 6.29 3.77 -3.17
N ILE A 155 5.26 3.00 -3.49
CA ILE A 155 3.86 3.43 -3.42
C ILE A 155 3.34 3.20 -1.99
N LYS A 156 2.80 4.26 -1.37
CA LYS A 156 2.29 4.21 0.00
C LYS A 156 1.23 5.27 0.26
N PRO A 157 0.39 5.12 1.30
CA PRO A 157 -0.49 6.19 1.74
C PRO A 157 0.27 7.49 2.00
N LEU A 158 -0.28 8.62 1.54
CA LEU A 158 0.27 9.94 1.83
C LEU A 158 0.27 10.21 3.34
N HIS A 159 -0.79 9.75 4.01
CA HIS A 159 -0.97 9.86 5.46
C HIS A 159 -1.56 8.58 6.05
N LEU A 160 -1.16 8.26 7.29
CA LEU A 160 -1.61 7.05 8.01
C LEU A 160 -3.14 7.00 8.15
N SER A 161 -3.77 8.15 8.32
CA SER A 161 -5.21 8.32 8.42
C SER A 161 -5.99 7.90 7.17
N PHE A 162 -5.34 7.83 5.98
CA PHE A 162 -6.00 7.27 4.79
C PHE A 162 -6.21 5.77 4.94
N ARG A 163 -5.22 5.05 5.50
CA ARG A 163 -5.38 3.65 5.88
C ARG A 163 -6.48 3.51 6.91
N ASP A 164 -6.43 4.30 7.99
CA ASP A 164 -7.43 4.24 9.06
C ASP A 164 -8.86 4.46 8.53
N PHE A 165 -9.02 5.43 7.63
CA PHE A 165 -10.29 5.70 6.96
C PHE A 165 -10.81 4.46 6.20
N LEU A 166 -9.96 3.84 5.37
CA LEU A 166 -10.32 2.68 4.54
C LEU A 166 -10.59 1.41 5.36
N THR A 167 -9.91 1.24 6.49
CA THR A 167 -10.01 0.02 7.32
C THR A 167 -10.90 0.18 8.55
N SER A 168 -11.42 1.38 8.83
CA SER A 168 -12.24 1.62 10.01
C SER A 168 -13.55 0.83 9.98
N GLN A 169 -13.95 0.29 11.12
CA GLN A 169 -15.28 -0.31 11.33
C GLN A 169 -16.38 0.76 11.50
N SER A 170 -16.24 1.92 10.85
CA SER A 170 -17.25 2.98 10.92
C SER A 170 -18.63 2.43 10.53
N LYS A 171 -19.65 2.83 11.31
CA LYS A 171 -21.05 2.38 11.26
C LYS A 171 -21.83 2.86 10.03
N THR A 172 -21.17 3.50 9.07
CA THR A 172 -21.79 3.93 7.82
C THR A 172 -21.51 2.88 6.75
N ASP A 173 -22.47 1.97 6.57
CA ASP A 173 -22.47 0.88 5.57
C ASP A 173 -22.46 1.35 4.09
N ALA A 174 -22.19 2.63 3.83
CA ALA A 174 -22.30 3.27 2.52
C ALA A 174 -20.94 3.50 1.81
N ASN A 175 -19.80 3.23 2.44
CA ASN A 175 -18.50 3.41 1.79
C ASN A 175 -18.14 2.20 0.91
N SER A 176 -18.36 2.31 -0.41
CA SER A 176 -18.01 1.29 -1.39
C SER A 176 -16.52 0.98 -1.51
N PHE A 177 -15.64 1.79 -0.92
CA PHE A 177 -14.18 1.64 -0.93
C PHE A 177 -13.62 1.03 0.36
N LYS A 178 -14.49 0.62 1.30
CA LYS A 178 -14.06 0.01 2.55
C LYS A 178 -13.28 -1.27 2.29
N ILE A 179 -12.12 -1.39 2.91
CA ILE A 179 -11.24 -2.55 2.73
C ILE A 179 -11.57 -3.59 3.79
N ASP A 180 -11.92 -4.80 3.34
CA ASP A 180 -11.90 -5.98 4.21
C ASP A 180 -10.45 -6.35 4.48
N THR A 181 -9.98 -6.04 5.69
CA THR A 181 -8.58 -6.30 6.07
C THR A 181 -8.28 -7.79 6.15
N THR A 182 -9.27 -8.61 6.49
CA THR A 182 -9.08 -10.06 6.63
C THR A 182 -8.93 -10.70 5.24
N GLU A 183 -9.89 -10.45 4.34
CA GLU A 183 -9.84 -10.97 2.97
C GLU A 183 -8.61 -10.47 2.20
N THR A 184 -8.24 -9.19 2.39
CA THR A 184 -7.06 -8.62 1.75
C THR A 184 -5.78 -9.28 2.27
N ASN A 185 -5.66 -9.51 3.58
CA ASN A 185 -4.50 -10.22 4.14
C ASN A 185 -4.42 -11.68 3.64
N HIS A 186 -5.54 -12.39 3.48
CA HIS A 186 -5.55 -13.71 2.83
C HIS A 186 -5.01 -13.65 1.41
N SER A 187 -5.50 -12.69 0.62
CA SER A 187 -5.04 -12.49 -0.76
C SER A 187 -3.55 -12.17 -0.83
N LEU A 188 -3.03 -11.39 0.13
CA LEU A 188 -1.60 -11.08 0.25
C LEU A 188 -0.77 -12.31 0.62
N THR A 189 -1.25 -13.16 1.54
CA THR A 189 -0.60 -14.44 1.85
C THR A 189 -0.48 -15.30 0.60
N ALA A 190 -1.58 -15.49 -0.14
CA ALA A 190 -1.57 -16.27 -1.38
C ALA A 190 -0.63 -15.67 -2.42
N GLY A 191 -0.60 -14.34 -2.56
CA GLY A 191 0.33 -13.62 -3.42
C GLY A 191 1.79 -13.86 -3.04
N CYS A 192 2.13 -13.78 -1.75
CA CYS A 192 3.48 -14.08 -1.25
C CYS A 192 3.88 -15.53 -1.54
N LEU A 193 3.02 -16.51 -1.23
CA LEU A 193 3.30 -17.92 -1.48
C LEU A 193 3.52 -18.19 -2.98
N ARG A 194 2.73 -17.57 -3.86
CA ARG A 194 2.89 -17.66 -5.32
C ARG A 194 4.25 -17.10 -5.77
N VAL A 195 4.62 -15.90 -5.32
CA VAL A 195 5.91 -15.27 -5.67
C VAL A 195 7.08 -16.13 -5.18
N MET A 196 7.01 -16.65 -3.96
CA MET A 196 8.05 -17.52 -3.43
C MET A 196 8.16 -18.87 -4.13
N SER A 197 7.05 -19.40 -4.64
CA SER A 197 6.98 -20.70 -5.32
C SER A 197 7.23 -20.60 -6.84
N ASP A 198 7.46 -19.40 -7.37
CA ASP A 198 7.75 -19.22 -8.79
C ASP A 198 9.02 -19.98 -9.21
N GLN A 199 8.91 -20.76 -10.28
CA GLN A 199 9.98 -21.67 -10.70
C GLN A 199 11.23 -20.94 -11.24
N THR A 200 11.06 -19.70 -11.71
CA THR A 200 12.13 -18.97 -12.40
C THR A 200 12.83 -17.98 -11.49
N SER A 201 12.05 -17.34 -10.61
CA SER A 201 12.47 -16.19 -9.82
C SER A 201 12.15 -16.30 -8.34
N GLY A 202 11.49 -17.38 -7.92
CA GLY A 202 11.18 -17.68 -6.53
C GLY A 202 12.33 -18.33 -5.77
N LEU A 203 11.99 -18.87 -4.59
CA LEU A 203 12.89 -19.52 -3.66
C LEU A 203 13.46 -20.81 -4.24
N ARG A 204 14.77 -20.95 -4.14
CA ARG A 204 15.52 -22.13 -4.58
C ARG A 204 16.79 -22.25 -3.77
N LYS A 205 17.32 -23.47 -3.70
CA LYS A 205 18.61 -23.73 -3.07
C LYS A 205 19.70 -22.85 -3.65
N ASN A 206 20.53 -22.27 -2.79
CA ASN A 206 21.64 -21.41 -3.15
C ASN A 206 21.23 -20.24 -4.06
N ILE A 207 20.16 -19.54 -3.69
CA ILE A 207 19.58 -18.45 -4.48
C ILE A 207 20.60 -17.36 -4.85
N CYS A 208 21.54 -17.06 -3.94
CA CYS A 208 22.60 -16.07 -4.10
C CYS A 208 23.89 -16.62 -4.73
N LYS A 209 23.91 -17.89 -5.17
CA LYS A 209 25.07 -18.55 -5.81
C LYS A 209 26.37 -18.41 -5.00
N LEU A 210 26.27 -18.65 -3.70
CA LEU A 210 27.39 -18.67 -2.78
C LEU A 210 28.38 -19.77 -3.15
N GLU A 211 29.66 -19.52 -2.90
CA GLU A 211 30.76 -20.42 -3.26
C GLU A 211 30.75 -21.71 -2.45
N ASN A 212 30.32 -21.64 -1.17
CA ASN A 212 30.20 -22.78 -0.28
C ASN A 212 29.17 -22.52 0.82
N ASP A 213 28.69 -23.61 1.44
CA ASP A 213 27.64 -23.58 2.47
C ASP A 213 28.10 -23.05 3.84
N GLY A 214 29.41 -22.84 4.03
CA GLY A 214 30.02 -22.38 5.29
C GLY A 214 30.38 -20.89 5.32
N ILE A 215 30.04 -20.14 4.28
CA ILE A 215 30.32 -18.70 4.20
C ILE A 215 29.60 -17.96 5.32
N LEU A 216 30.32 -17.05 5.99
CA LEU A 216 29.70 -16.24 7.04
C LEU A 216 28.75 -15.24 6.41
N GLN A 217 27.61 -14.98 7.06
CA GLN A 217 26.63 -14.00 6.59
C GLN A 217 27.26 -12.62 6.36
N SER A 218 28.21 -12.22 7.22
CA SER A 218 28.96 -10.96 7.10
C SER A 218 29.88 -10.88 5.88
N GLU A 219 30.17 -12.01 5.23
CA GLU A 219 31.04 -12.11 4.05
C GLU A 219 30.25 -12.06 2.74
N ILE A 220 28.91 -12.17 2.79
CA ILE A 220 28.04 -12.12 1.63
C ILE A 220 27.86 -10.67 1.18
N ARG A 221 28.31 -10.35 -0.04
CA ARG A 221 28.38 -8.95 -0.53
C ARG A 221 27.24 -8.49 -1.40
N ASP A 222 26.63 -9.39 -2.18
CA ASP A 222 25.61 -9.02 -3.16
C ASP A 222 24.42 -9.99 -3.14
N THR A 223 23.37 -9.59 -2.43
CA THR A 223 22.08 -10.29 -2.42
C THR A 223 21.05 -9.61 -3.32
N HIS A 224 21.23 -8.32 -3.61
CA HIS A 224 20.30 -7.50 -4.39
C HIS A 224 20.23 -7.94 -5.86
N SER A 225 21.33 -8.44 -6.43
CA SER A 225 21.34 -8.98 -7.80
C SER A 225 20.56 -10.28 -7.96
N TYR A 226 20.26 -10.99 -6.86
CA TYR A 226 19.61 -12.30 -6.89
C TYR A 226 18.19 -12.31 -6.33
N ILE A 227 17.91 -11.41 -5.38
CA ILE A 227 16.64 -11.35 -4.66
C ILE A 227 15.89 -10.10 -5.10
N LYS A 228 14.82 -10.30 -5.88
CA LYS A 228 13.95 -9.22 -6.33
C LYS A 228 13.16 -8.60 -5.17
N PRO A 229 12.75 -7.31 -5.26
CA PRO A 229 11.99 -6.64 -4.21
C PRO A 229 10.70 -7.38 -3.80
N GLU A 230 9.94 -7.90 -4.76
CA GLU A 230 8.71 -8.66 -4.50
C GLU A 230 8.98 -9.97 -3.74
N LEU A 231 10.09 -10.65 -4.04
CA LEU A 231 10.48 -11.87 -3.34
C LEU A 231 10.94 -11.54 -1.92
N LYS A 232 11.68 -10.44 -1.76
CA LYS A 232 12.09 -9.91 -0.45
C LYS A 232 10.91 -9.62 0.45
N TYR A 233 9.88 -8.99 -0.11
CA TYR A 233 8.63 -8.77 0.61
C TYR A 233 7.98 -10.10 0.98
N ALA A 234 7.83 -10.99 -0.02
CA ALA A 234 7.10 -12.23 0.14
C ALA A 234 7.67 -13.12 1.25
N PHE A 235 8.98 -13.43 1.24
CA PHE A 235 9.56 -14.31 2.26
C PHE A 235 9.55 -13.72 3.67
N ARG A 236 9.47 -12.39 3.79
CA ARG A 236 9.57 -11.70 5.08
C ARG A 236 8.20 -11.42 5.72
N PHE A 237 7.14 -11.27 4.92
CA PHE A 237 5.85 -10.78 5.42
C PHE A 237 4.70 -11.78 5.27
N TRP A 238 4.87 -12.90 4.56
CA TRP A 238 3.78 -13.86 4.31
C TRP A 238 3.12 -14.40 5.60
N VAL A 239 3.90 -14.73 6.64
CA VAL A 239 3.36 -15.21 7.93
C VAL A 239 2.55 -14.12 8.64
N ARG A 240 3.00 -12.87 8.58
CA ARG A 240 2.26 -11.75 9.19
C ARG A 240 0.93 -11.50 8.48
N HIS A 241 0.90 -11.61 7.16
CA HIS A 241 -0.36 -11.58 6.42
C HIS A 241 -1.26 -12.76 6.80
N LEU A 242 -0.71 -13.96 6.95
CA LEU A 242 -1.48 -15.13 7.36
C LEU A 242 -2.12 -14.96 8.74
N GLU A 243 -1.37 -14.47 9.73
CA GLU A 243 -1.86 -14.15 11.07
C GLU A 243 -3.06 -13.18 11.03
N ASN A 244 -2.92 -12.10 10.26
CA ASN A 244 -3.95 -11.06 10.17
C ASN A 244 -5.12 -11.42 9.25
N GLY A 245 -4.90 -12.35 8.32
CA GLY A 245 -5.96 -12.98 7.53
C GLY A 245 -6.82 -13.91 8.37
N LYS A 246 -6.28 -14.47 9.46
CA LYS A 246 -6.86 -15.61 10.22
C LYS A 246 -6.96 -16.85 9.33
N PRO A 247 -6.09 -17.86 9.50
CA PRO A 247 -6.02 -19.00 8.59
C PRO A 247 -7.38 -19.67 8.38
N LEU A 248 -7.72 -19.91 7.12
CA LEU A 248 -8.73 -20.90 6.77
C LEU A 248 -8.12 -22.27 7.04
N VAL A 249 -8.94 -23.20 7.53
CA VAL A 249 -8.53 -24.48 8.11
C VAL A 249 -7.98 -25.50 7.11
N ASP A 250 -7.81 -25.10 5.85
CA ASP A 250 -7.41 -26.00 4.77
C ASP A 250 -6.67 -25.25 3.66
N ASP A 251 -5.65 -24.45 4.01
CA ASP A 251 -4.81 -23.83 2.99
C ASP A 251 -3.72 -24.81 2.54
N ASP A 252 -4.12 -25.75 1.68
CA ASP A 252 -3.24 -26.70 0.95
C ASP A 252 -2.00 -26.02 0.36
N GLY A 253 -2.11 -24.72 0.03
CA GLY A 253 -1.01 -23.90 -0.46
C GLY A 253 0.14 -23.76 0.54
N ILE A 254 -0.16 -23.63 1.83
CA ILE A 254 0.84 -23.51 2.90
C ILE A 254 1.59 -24.84 3.06
N TYR A 255 0.87 -25.96 3.19
CA TYR A 255 1.50 -27.28 3.32
C TYR A 255 2.37 -27.61 2.11
N THR A 256 1.86 -27.38 0.90
CA THR A 256 2.61 -27.57 -0.34
C THR A 256 3.86 -26.69 -0.40
N PHE A 257 3.76 -25.44 0.10
CA PHE A 257 4.89 -24.54 0.20
C PHE A 257 5.96 -25.07 1.16
N PHE A 258 5.57 -25.53 2.36
CA PHE A 258 6.52 -26.09 3.32
C PHE A 258 7.23 -27.33 2.79
N GLU A 259 6.49 -28.26 2.19
CA GLU A 259 7.06 -29.49 1.65
C GLU A 259 8.18 -29.22 0.63
N LYS A 260 8.02 -28.17 -0.19
CA LYS A 260 8.95 -27.86 -1.29
C LYS A 260 9.99 -26.81 -0.97
N HIS A 261 9.61 -25.78 -0.21
CA HIS A 261 10.38 -24.54 -0.08
C HIS A 261 10.75 -24.16 1.35
N PHE A 262 10.42 -24.97 2.37
CA PHE A 262 10.76 -24.65 3.76
C PHE A 262 12.25 -24.37 3.97
N LEU A 263 13.12 -25.25 3.48
CA LEU A 263 14.57 -25.06 3.62
C LEU A 263 15.08 -23.89 2.78
N HIS A 264 14.52 -23.66 1.59
CA HIS A 264 14.86 -22.51 0.75
C HIS A 264 14.48 -21.18 1.42
N TRP A 265 13.36 -21.17 2.15
CA TRP A 265 12.91 -20.04 2.94
C TRP A 265 13.86 -19.76 4.12
N LEU A 266 14.22 -20.79 4.88
CA LEU A 266 15.19 -20.65 5.98
C LEU A 266 16.57 -20.21 5.48
N GLU A 267 17.01 -20.74 4.34
CA GLU A 267 18.27 -20.36 3.70
C GLU A 267 18.29 -18.87 3.38
N VAL A 268 17.27 -18.34 2.68
CA VAL A 268 17.25 -16.91 2.32
C VAL A 268 17.12 -16.00 3.55
N MET A 269 16.36 -16.42 4.57
CA MET A 269 16.26 -15.69 5.83
C MET A 269 17.62 -15.65 6.56
N SER A 270 18.35 -16.76 6.57
CA SER A 270 19.70 -16.85 7.14
C SER A 270 20.71 -15.98 6.38
N ILE A 271 20.72 -16.06 5.05
CA ILE A 271 21.58 -15.25 4.17
C ILE A 271 21.42 -13.75 4.45
N LEU A 272 20.20 -13.31 4.77
CA LEU A 272 19.89 -11.91 5.06
C LEU A 272 20.01 -11.53 6.53
N GLY A 273 20.45 -12.44 7.40
CA GLY A 273 20.58 -12.19 8.84
C GLY A 273 19.24 -12.03 9.55
N LEU A 274 18.17 -12.62 9.02
CA LEU A 274 16.80 -12.55 9.53
C LEU A 274 16.37 -13.85 10.22
N ILE A 275 17.31 -14.66 10.70
CA ILE A 275 16.99 -15.98 11.27
C ILE A 275 16.10 -15.88 12.52
N ASP A 276 16.30 -14.86 13.35
CA ASP A 276 15.47 -14.63 14.53
C ASP A 276 14.02 -14.31 14.15
N GLU A 277 13.81 -13.56 13.05
CA GLU A 277 12.48 -13.27 12.49
C GLU A 277 11.84 -14.55 11.93
N ALA A 278 12.62 -15.42 11.26
CA ALA A 278 12.13 -16.71 10.78
C ALA A 278 11.72 -17.65 11.94
N LEU A 279 12.47 -17.67 13.04
CA LEU A 279 12.12 -18.46 14.22
C LEU A 279 10.84 -17.95 14.90
N ALA A 280 10.67 -16.62 15.00
CA ALA A 280 9.44 -16.03 15.48
C ALA A 280 8.24 -16.41 14.59
N HIS A 281 8.41 -16.34 13.26
CA HIS A 281 7.40 -16.78 12.31
C HIS A 281 7.04 -18.26 12.45
N LEU A 282 8.01 -19.13 12.71
CA LEU A 282 7.74 -20.56 12.95
C LEU A 282 6.93 -20.79 14.23
N ALA A 283 7.22 -20.06 15.31
CA ALA A 283 6.44 -20.14 16.53
C ALA A 283 4.99 -19.70 16.28
N SER A 284 4.78 -18.57 15.60
CA SER A 284 3.44 -18.12 15.20
C SER A 284 2.68 -19.15 14.37
N LEU A 285 3.34 -19.76 13.38
CA LEU A 285 2.71 -20.79 12.54
C LEU A 285 2.31 -22.01 13.36
N GLN A 286 3.14 -22.44 14.31
CA GLN A 286 2.81 -23.54 15.20
C GLN A 286 1.56 -23.24 16.04
N GLU A 287 1.44 -22.02 16.57
CA GLU A 287 0.25 -21.58 17.31
C GLU A 287 -1.00 -21.59 16.42
N LEU A 288 -0.91 -21.00 15.23
CA LEU A 288 -2.01 -20.93 14.27
C LEU A 288 -2.53 -22.32 13.85
N LEU A 289 -1.62 -23.25 13.54
CA LEU A 289 -1.97 -24.62 13.16
C LEU A 289 -2.52 -25.43 14.34
N SER A 290 -2.03 -25.17 15.55
CA SER A 290 -2.54 -25.83 16.77
C SER A 290 -3.97 -25.39 17.09
N VAL A 291 -4.29 -24.11 16.93
CA VAL A 291 -5.65 -23.58 17.12
C VAL A 291 -6.61 -24.10 16.05
N SER A 292 -6.15 -24.19 14.80
CA SER A 292 -6.92 -24.78 13.69
C SER A 292 -7.31 -26.23 13.98
N ASN A 293 -6.40 -27.06 14.48
CA ASN A 293 -6.69 -28.45 14.82
C ASN A 293 -7.69 -28.60 15.98
N LEU A 294 -7.72 -27.65 16.92
CA LEU A 294 -8.64 -27.67 18.07
C LEU A 294 -10.08 -27.26 17.72
N LEU A 295 -10.26 -26.39 16.72
CA LEU A 295 -11.58 -25.92 16.30
C LEU A 295 -12.38 -26.96 15.49
N TYR A 296 -11.75 -28.06 15.08
CA TYR A 296 -12.31 -29.04 14.14
C TYR A 296 -12.16 -30.50 14.61
N ALA A 297 -11.90 -30.70 15.91
CA ALA A 297 -11.77 -32.02 16.53
C ALA A 297 -13.10 -32.62 17.06
N ASP A 298 -14.26 -32.10 16.63
CA ASP A 298 -15.59 -32.60 16.99
C ASP A 298 -16.29 -33.32 15.82
#